data_AF-A0A350LT73-F1
#
_entry.id   AF-A0A350LT73-F1
#
_cell.length_a   1.000
_cell.length_b   1.000
_cell.length_c   1.000
_cell.angle_alpha   90.00
_cell.angle_beta   90.00
_cell.angle_gamma   90.00
#
_symmetry.space_group_name_H-M   'P 1'
#
loop_
_entity.id
_entity.type
_entity.pdbx_description
1 polymer ?
#
loop_
_entity_poly.entity_id
_entity_poly.type
_entity_poly.pdbx_seq_one_letter_code
_entity_poly.pdbx_strand_id
1 'polypeptide(L)'
;MTTKPKVSKFRIRRSASTAPAAGSYGNAAEAQPAPEAQAGHAPGQQAGQKPEPPRDGQIDQTRAEAPGTSIDDIRREGLTGRELRMARRVAQKHGLAPTSDFDAVRLLRARGIDPFQRTTMLELVKGDGAKARDEDRVQLPQTVPAPGHNLPSTETNPADRRAAEIVGIQRDIVKRRRRKMLLLFSRLAAFVILPTFLAGYYFAVMATPMYSSNSAFLILSADGSGGGKGGLGGLLPGQFATGQDAIATQEYLESKDAMLRLDREQDYRAHFSQPWIDPIQRLDPDASTEDLYSLFRNHVKIGYDPTEGVMRMEVIAADPETSVRFNQQLIAYAEERVDELSRDKRDDAVKTAAESLEQAKADRRAAQERLVALQEGSILDPEGEIASIRSLINTVELQLQEKELALSVQNNNPRPNTAKVEALESEINVLRAELERQKRRLTDAASGERSLASKTAAIQMAQADLATADLVLQSALETMRMSEIEANKQVRYLTVSARPVAPQEAAYPKVFENTVLAFLIFSGIYLMISLTASILREQVSS
;
A
#
# COMPACT_ATOMS: atom_id res chain seq x y z
N MET A 1 9.04 62.39 8.14
CA MET A 1 8.29 61.19 8.56
C MET A 1 8.25 60.23 7.38
N THR A 2 9.26 59.43 7.02
CA THR A 2 9.90 58.26 7.67
C THR A 2 8.95 57.12 8.04
N THR A 3 8.76 56.18 7.11
CA THR A 3 8.90 54.74 7.40
C THR A 3 9.17 53.97 6.11
N LYS A 4 10.24 53.17 6.09
CA LYS A 4 10.68 52.29 4.99
C LYS A 4 10.22 50.85 5.29
N PRO A 5 9.85 50.03 4.29
CA PRO A 5 9.67 48.60 4.50
C PRO A 5 11.02 47.86 4.51
N LYS A 6 11.19 46.93 5.46
CA LYS A 6 12.32 46.00 5.59
C LYS A 6 12.04 44.73 4.78
N VAL A 7 12.95 44.38 3.86
CA VAL A 7 13.01 43.08 3.17
C VAL A 7 14.11 42.24 3.82
N SER A 8 13.79 41.02 4.25
CA SER A 8 14.76 40.04 4.75
C SER A 8 15.33 39.20 3.60
N LYS A 9 16.64 39.26 3.41
CA LYS A 9 17.43 38.42 2.49
C LYS A 9 17.71 37.06 3.14
N PHE A 10 17.38 35.95 2.49
CA PHE A 10 18.04 34.67 2.71
C PHE A 10 18.88 34.30 1.49
N ARG A 11 20.12 33.89 1.77
CA ARG A 11 21.22 33.74 0.81
C ARG A 11 21.32 32.27 0.41
N ILE A 12 21.04 31.98 -0.85
CA ILE A 12 21.32 30.71 -1.51
C ILE A 12 22.81 30.66 -1.81
N ARG A 13 23.52 29.59 -1.42
CA ARG A 13 24.83 29.26 -1.98
C ARG A 13 24.65 28.16 -3.02
N ARG A 14 25.01 28.50 -4.25
CA ARG A 14 25.24 27.61 -5.39
C ARG A 14 26.74 27.52 -5.59
N SER A 15 27.28 26.33 -5.78
CA SER A 15 28.53 26.12 -6.52
C SER A 15 28.42 24.85 -7.34
N ALA A 16 28.39 25.04 -8.67
CA ALA A 16 28.63 24.05 -9.72
C ALA A 16 30.07 23.51 -9.60
N SER A 17 30.51 22.36 -10.13
CA SER A 17 30.54 21.83 -11.50
C SER A 17 31.52 20.63 -11.37
N THR A 18 31.37 19.42 -11.92
CA THR A 18 31.72 18.98 -13.29
C THR A 18 31.75 17.43 -13.24
N ALA A 19 31.27 16.72 -14.26
CA ALA A 19 31.50 15.27 -14.46
C ALA A 19 32.85 15.02 -15.18
N PRO A 20 33.25 13.82 -15.65
CA PRO A 20 32.88 12.42 -15.34
C PRO A 20 34.13 11.51 -15.06
N ALA A 21 33.94 10.20 -14.78
CA ALA A 21 34.73 9.06 -15.32
C ALA A 21 34.89 7.84 -14.35
N ALA A 22 34.45 6.69 -14.86
CA ALA A 22 35.10 5.37 -14.95
C ALA A 22 35.88 4.72 -13.79
N GLY A 23 35.60 3.42 -13.59
CA GLY A 23 36.57 2.36 -13.30
C GLY A 23 36.90 2.16 -11.83
N SER A 24 36.48 1.05 -11.19
CA SER A 24 37.09 -0.29 -11.28
C SER A 24 38.04 -0.56 -10.10
N TYR A 25 37.99 -1.81 -9.63
CA TYR A 25 38.85 -2.46 -8.64
C TYR A 25 38.63 -2.00 -7.18
N GLY A 26 38.65 -2.86 -6.18
CA GLY A 26 39.05 -4.25 -6.12
C GLY A 26 39.20 -4.64 -4.64
N ASN A 27 38.98 -5.92 -4.38
CA ASN A 27 39.20 -6.60 -3.11
C ASN A 27 40.55 -6.23 -2.45
N ALA A 28 40.57 -6.15 -1.12
CA ALA A 28 41.10 -7.20 -0.23
C ALA A 28 41.44 -6.65 1.17
N ALA A 29 41.07 -7.45 2.19
CA ALA A 29 41.75 -7.75 3.46
C ALA A 29 42.40 -6.60 4.27
N GLU A 30 42.13 -6.42 5.57
CA GLU A 30 42.56 -7.34 6.64
C GLU A 30 41.96 -6.98 8.01
N ALA A 31 41.89 -8.01 8.87
CA ALA A 31 41.99 -8.00 10.35
C ALA A 31 40.81 -7.54 11.25
N GLN A 32 40.17 -8.58 11.79
CA GLN A 32 39.53 -8.78 13.11
C GLN A 32 40.15 -7.99 14.31
N PRO A 33 39.42 -7.74 15.42
CA PRO A 33 38.71 -8.76 16.23
C PRO A 33 37.30 -8.44 16.77
N ALA A 34 36.63 -9.54 17.14
CA ALA A 34 35.36 -9.67 17.86
C ALA A 34 35.59 -9.63 19.41
N PRO A 35 34.60 -9.81 20.33
CA PRO A 35 33.22 -10.28 20.11
C PRO A 35 32.10 -9.66 20.99
N GLU A 36 30.92 -10.29 20.83
CA GLU A 36 29.67 -10.29 21.62
C GLU A 36 28.57 -9.29 21.22
N ALA A 37 27.28 -9.63 21.13
CA ALA A 37 26.48 -10.82 20.81
C ALA A 37 25.05 -10.47 21.28
N GLN A 38 24.04 -10.51 20.40
CA GLN A 38 22.72 -11.13 20.68
C GLN A 38 21.77 -11.01 19.49
N ALA A 39 21.10 -12.12 19.23
CA ALA A 39 20.38 -12.48 18.02
C ALA A 39 18.89 -12.16 18.06
N GLY A 40 18.34 -11.82 16.89
CA GLY A 40 16.92 -11.81 16.58
C GLY A 40 16.40 -13.21 16.22
N HIS A 41 15.09 -13.37 16.40
CA HIS A 41 14.32 -14.60 16.20
C HIS A 41 13.82 -14.81 14.77
N ALA A 42 13.93 -16.08 14.31
CA ALA A 42 12.95 -16.90 13.56
C ALA A 42 12.55 -16.45 12.12
N PRO A 43 11.83 -17.26 11.29
CA PRO A 43 11.20 -18.57 11.53
C PRO A 43 11.32 -19.61 10.38
N GLY A 44 10.85 -20.84 10.61
CA GLY A 44 10.60 -21.82 9.54
C GLY A 44 9.94 -23.10 10.07
N GLN A 45 8.77 -23.42 9.52
CA GLN A 45 7.89 -24.52 9.93
C GLN A 45 7.69 -25.50 8.73
N GLN A 46 7.41 -26.77 9.06
CA GLN A 46 6.83 -27.87 8.24
C GLN A 46 7.77 -28.57 7.23
N ALA A 47 7.73 -29.89 6.98
CA ALA A 47 7.04 -31.07 7.54
C ALA A 47 7.73 -32.35 6.97
N GLY A 48 7.62 -33.53 7.63
CA GLY A 48 7.99 -34.81 6.98
C GLY A 48 8.23 -36.04 7.89
N GLN A 49 7.24 -36.96 7.92
CA GLN A 49 7.29 -38.45 7.94
C GLN A 49 8.12 -39.29 8.98
N LYS A 50 7.36 -40.09 9.78
CA LYS A 50 7.48 -41.51 10.30
C LYS A 50 8.72 -42.40 9.92
N PRO A 51 8.95 -43.58 10.59
CA PRO A 51 9.05 -43.93 12.04
C PRO A 51 10.23 -44.92 12.41
N GLU A 52 10.50 -45.09 13.73
CA GLU A 52 11.24 -46.19 14.42
C GLU A 52 12.77 -46.40 14.20
N PRO A 53 13.51 -47.08 15.13
CA PRO A 53 13.77 -46.79 16.56
C PRO A 53 15.31 -46.70 16.82
N PRO A 54 15.83 -46.42 18.05
CA PRO A 54 16.20 -47.54 18.93
C PRO A 54 16.24 -47.25 20.46
N ARG A 55 15.97 -48.33 21.20
CA ARG A 55 16.70 -48.91 22.34
C ARG A 55 17.11 -48.03 23.53
N ASP A 56 16.46 -48.40 24.63
CA ASP A 56 16.90 -48.49 26.02
C ASP A 56 18.40 -48.31 26.31
N GLY A 57 18.66 -47.34 27.18
CA GLY A 57 19.78 -47.28 28.10
C GLY A 57 19.25 -47.28 29.53
N GLN A 58 19.45 -48.40 30.21
CA GLN A 58 19.03 -48.73 31.57
C GLN A 58 19.76 -47.87 32.61
N ILE A 59 19.03 -47.29 33.56
CA ILE A 59 19.58 -46.92 34.87
C ILE A 59 18.61 -47.33 35.98
N ASP A 60 19.17 -48.23 36.79
CA ASP A 60 18.87 -48.69 38.13
C ASP A 60 17.61 -48.22 38.86
N GLN A 61 16.86 -49.23 39.28
CA GLN A 61 15.86 -49.17 40.32
C GLN A 61 16.56 -49.02 41.69
N THR A 62 16.01 -48.19 42.58
CA THR A 62 15.34 -48.66 43.81
C THR A 62 15.19 -47.53 44.83
N ARG A 63 13.95 -47.02 44.97
CA ARG A 63 13.39 -46.78 46.30
C ARG A 63 11.94 -47.20 46.23
N ALA A 64 11.65 -48.35 46.85
CA ALA A 64 10.31 -48.92 46.93
C ALA A 64 9.29 -47.87 47.41
N GLU A 65 8.31 -47.59 46.56
CA GLU A 65 7.13 -46.80 46.92
C GLU A 65 6.23 -47.68 47.80
N ALA A 66 5.82 -47.14 48.94
CA ALA A 66 4.76 -47.74 49.74
C ALA A 66 3.43 -47.69 48.97
N PRO A 67 2.57 -48.72 49.07
CA PRO A 67 1.33 -48.78 48.31
C PRO A 67 0.36 -47.73 48.87
N GLY A 68 0.13 -46.63 48.13
CA GLY A 68 -0.91 -45.64 48.44
C GLY A 68 -0.57 -44.16 48.22
N THR A 69 0.58 -43.78 47.65
CA THR A 69 0.95 -42.36 47.46
C THR A 69 1.39 -42.02 46.03
N SER A 70 0.78 -42.63 45.02
CA SER A 70 1.01 -42.23 43.62
C SER A 70 0.24 -40.94 43.30
N ILE A 71 0.77 -40.08 42.42
CA ILE A 71 0.12 -38.82 42.03
C ILE A 71 -1.26 -39.08 41.38
N ASP A 72 -1.43 -40.24 40.74
CA ASP A 72 -2.68 -40.61 40.06
C ASP A 72 -3.79 -40.97 41.04
N ASP A 73 -3.48 -41.52 42.21
CA ASP A 73 -4.46 -41.78 43.27
C ASP A 73 -4.99 -40.46 43.85
N ILE A 74 -4.11 -39.48 44.08
CA ILE A 74 -4.48 -38.14 44.57
C ILE A 74 -5.36 -37.39 43.55
N ARG A 75 -5.15 -37.63 42.24
CA ARG A 75 -6.01 -37.05 41.20
C ARG A 75 -7.42 -37.63 41.24
N ARG A 76 -7.58 -38.91 41.60
CA ARG A 76 -8.89 -39.59 41.72
C ARG A 76 -9.67 -39.16 42.96
N GLU A 77 -9.03 -38.57 43.97
CA GLU A 77 -9.70 -38.05 45.16
C GLU A 77 -10.58 -36.81 44.90
N GLY A 78 -10.47 -36.17 43.74
CA GLY A 78 -11.38 -35.09 43.35
C GLY A 78 -11.19 -33.77 44.14
N LEU A 79 -9.96 -33.49 44.59
CA LEU A 79 -9.61 -32.27 45.34
C LEU A 79 -9.98 -31.00 44.58
N THR A 80 -10.58 -30.03 45.27
CA THR A 80 -10.96 -28.76 44.66
C THR A 80 -9.73 -27.90 44.37
N GLY A 81 -9.81 -27.03 43.36
CA GLY A 81 -8.70 -26.13 43.02
C GLY A 81 -8.28 -25.18 44.16
N ARG A 82 -9.15 -24.94 45.16
CA ARG A 82 -8.82 -24.17 46.36
C ARG A 82 -7.95 -24.96 47.33
N GLU A 83 -8.26 -26.24 47.54
CA GLU A 83 -7.53 -27.16 48.41
C GLU A 83 -6.12 -27.41 47.87
N LEU A 84 -5.99 -27.62 46.57
CA LEU A 84 -4.72 -27.76 45.88
C LEU A 84 -3.78 -26.56 46.08
N ARG A 85 -4.30 -25.33 45.93
CA ARG A 85 -3.53 -24.10 46.21
C ARG A 85 -3.16 -23.95 47.69
N MET A 86 -4.02 -24.41 48.59
CA MET A 86 -3.73 -24.41 50.03
C MET A 86 -2.59 -25.39 50.34
N ALA A 87 -2.64 -26.60 49.81
CA ALA A 87 -1.60 -27.61 49.95
C ALA A 87 -0.25 -27.12 49.39
N ARG A 88 -0.22 -26.47 48.22
CA ARG A 88 1.00 -25.82 47.70
C ARG A 88 1.58 -24.78 48.66
N ARG A 89 0.73 -23.94 49.26
CA ARG A 89 1.17 -22.92 50.22
C ARG A 89 1.71 -23.54 51.51
N VAL A 90 1.07 -24.58 52.01
CA VAL A 90 1.53 -25.32 53.20
C VAL A 90 2.85 -26.03 52.89
N ALA A 91 2.99 -26.65 51.72
CA ALA A 91 4.23 -27.27 51.26
C ALA A 91 5.39 -26.25 51.22
N GLN A 92 5.18 -25.08 50.64
CA GLN A 92 6.19 -24.00 50.61
C GLN A 92 6.57 -23.52 52.02
N LYS A 93 5.61 -23.42 52.96
CA LYS A 93 5.89 -23.09 54.37
C LYS A 93 6.74 -24.15 55.07
N HIS A 94 6.61 -25.41 54.68
CA HIS A 94 7.43 -26.52 55.17
C HIS A 94 8.71 -26.73 54.34
N GLY A 95 9.11 -25.75 53.53
CA GLY A 95 10.34 -25.76 52.74
C GLY A 95 10.36 -26.80 51.61
N LEU A 96 9.18 -27.25 51.19
CA LEU A 96 9.03 -28.17 50.05
C LEU A 96 8.89 -27.36 48.75
N ALA A 97 9.54 -27.80 47.68
CA ALA A 97 9.44 -27.23 46.35
C ALA A 97 8.66 -28.17 45.41
N PRO A 98 7.31 -28.16 45.44
CA PRO A 98 6.50 -29.05 44.62
C PRO A 98 6.47 -28.62 43.16
N THR A 99 6.60 -29.58 42.24
CA THR A 99 6.58 -29.33 40.79
C THR A 99 5.15 -29.12 40.26
N SER A 100 4.15 -29.65 40.96
CA SER A 100 2.72 -29.53 40.64
C SER A 100 1.87 -29.43 41.91
N ASP A 101 0.63 -28.95 41.79
CA ASP A 101 -0.31 -28.83 42.91
C ASP A 101 -0.60 -30.19 43.59
N PHE A 102 -0.73 -31.25 42.79
CA PHE A 102 -0.93 -32.62 43.32
C PHE A 102 0.34 -33.19 43.94
N ASP A 103 1.52 -32.80 43.42
CA ASP A 103 2.81 -33.20 44.00
C ASP A 103 3.04 -32.54 45.37
N ALA A 104 2.49 -31.34 45.60
CA ALA A 104 2.49 -30.72 46.92
C ALA A 104 1.75 -31.56 47.97
N VAL A 105 0.60 -32.13 47.61
CA VAL A 105 -0.18 -33.02 48.49
C VAL A 105 0.59 -34.32 48.75
N ARG A 106 1.22 -34.89 47.72
CA ARG A 106 2.05 -36.09 47.84
C ARG A 106 3.22 -35.87 48.80
N LEU A 107 3.97 -34.78 48.63
CA LEU A 107 5.15 -34.46 49.45
C LEU A 107 4.77 -34.17 50.92
N LEU A 108 3.61 -33.55 51.15
CA LEU A 108 3.10 -33.31 52.50
C LEU A 108 2.66 -34.62 53.17
N ARG A 109 1.88 -35.47 52.48
CA ARG A 109 1.45 -36.77 53.01
C ARG A 109 2.62 -37.73 53.22
N ALA A 110 3.64 -37.69 52.36
CA ALA A 110 4.88 -38.45 52.54
C ALA A 110 5.65 -38.05 53.81
N ARG A 111 5.42 -36.84 54.32
CA ARG A 111 5.95 -36.37 55.62
C ARG A 111 4.93 -36.51 56.77
N GLY A 112 3.80 -37.19 56.53
CA GLY A 112 2.73 -37.38 57.52
C GLY A 112 1.96 -36.10 57.86
N ILE A 113 2.08 -35.05 57.04
CA ILE A 113 1.43 -33.75 57.25
C ILE A 113 0.17 -33.70 56.38
N ASP A 114 -1.00 -33.62 57.00
CA ASP A 114 -2.25 -33.44 56.28
C ASP A 114 -2.50 -31.93 56.04
N PRO A 115 -2.45 -31.44 54.78
CA PRO A 115 -2.67 -30.02 54.46
C PRO A 115 -4.07 -29.51 54.84
N PHE A 116 -5.02 -30.40 55.10
CA PHE A 116 -6.42 -30.06 55.32
C PHE A 116 -6.86 -30.16 56.78
N GLN A 117 -5.98 -30.64 57.67
CA GLN A 117 -6.24 -30.60 59.10
C GLN A 117 -6.16 -29.16 59.61
N ARG A 118 -7.29 -28.66 60.11
CA ARG A 118 -7.35 -27.38 60.81
C ARG A 118 -6.54 -27.52 62.09
N THR A 119 -5.37 -26.91 62.13
CA THR A 119 -4.59 -26.79 63.36
C THR A 119 -5.38 -25.92 64.34
N THR A 120 -6.12 -26.55 65.25
CA THR A 120 -6.65 -25.94 66.46
C THR A 120 -5.46 -25.66 67.38
N MET A 121 -4.76 -24.55 67.13
CA MET A 121 -3.74 -24.03 68.04
C MET A 121 -4.43 -23.17 69.11
N LEU A 122 -4.81 -23.81 70.20
CA LEU A 122 -5.02 -23.21 71.52
C LEU A 122 -4.98 -24.35 72.54
N GLU A 123 -3.78 -24.87 72.72
CA GLU A 123 -3.43 -25.75 73.82
C GLU A 123 -2.90 -24.89 74.97
N LEU A 124 -3.78 -24.59 75.92
CA LEU A 124 -3.41 -24.18 77.27
C LEU A 124 -4.29 -24.95 78.26
N VAL A 125 -3.76 -26.10 78.65
CA VAL A 125 -3.92 -26.77 79.96
C VAL A 125 -5.34 -26.76 80.55
N LYS A 126 -6.06 -27.86 80.33
CA LYS A 126 -6.96 -28.42 81.35
C LYS A 126 -7.11 -29.93 81.13
N GLY A 127 -6.65 -30.70 82.11
CA GLY A 127 -6.48 -32.14 82.04
C GLY A 127 -7.79 -32.94 81.99
N ASP A 128 -7.67 -34.09 81.34
CA ASP A 128 -8.65 -35.17 81.23
C ASP A 128 -9.00 -35.79 82.59
N GLY A 129 -10.26 -36.18 82.70
CA GLY A 129 -10.71 -37.16 83.67
C GLY A 129 -10.83 -38.54 83.02
N ALA A 130 -10.19 -39.56 83.62
CA ALA A 130 -10.66 -40.93 83.54
C ALA A 130 -10.28 -41.72 84.80
N LYS A 131 -11.34 -42.15 85.48
CA LYS A 131 -11.51 -43.16 86.54
C LYS A 131 -10.32 -44.06 86.90
N ALA A 132 -9.97 -44.05 88.18
CA ALA A 132 -9.50 -45.21 88.95
C ALA A 132 -10.07 -45.15 90.38
N ARG A 133 -10.12 -46.33 91.00
CA ARG A 133 -10.94 -46.78 92.14
C ARG A 133 -10.59 -46.17 93.51
N ASP A 134 -11.62 -46.14 94.36
CA ASP A 134 -11.68 -46.38 95.81
C ASP A 134 -10.50 -45.96 96.72
N GLU A 135 -10.74 -44.95 97.56
CA GLU A 135 -10.76 -45.00 99.04
C GLU A 135 -10.31 -43.67 99.70
N ASP A 136 -11.04 -43.37 100.78
CA ASP A 136 -10.83 -42.41 101.87
C ASP A 136 -10.91 -40.88 101.68
N ARG A 137 -11.89 -40.33 102.40
CA ARG A 137 -12.16 -38.90 102.66
C ARG A 137 -11.32 -38.41 103.84
N VAL A 138 -10.73 -37.22 103.73
CA VAL A 138 -10.61 -36.27 104.87
C VAL A 138 -10.85 -34.85 104.38
N GLN A 139 -11.80 -34.17 105.03
CA GLN A 139 -12.27 -32.78 104.80
C GLN A 139 -11.39 -31.76 105.54
N LEU A 140 -11.17 -30.56 104.99
CA LEU A 140 -11.02 -29.28 105.73
C LEU A 140 -11.32 -28.05 104.81
N PRO A 141 -11.74 -26.90 105.36
CA PRO A 141 -12.79 -26.04 104.76
C PRO A 141 -12.33 -24.77 104.03
N GLN A 142 -13.24 -24.25 103.19
CA GLN A 142 -13.23 -22.94 102.52
C GLN A 142 -13.23 -21.77 103.52
N THR A 143 -12.47 -20.71 103.19
CA THR A 143 -12.61 -19.38 103.79
C THR A 143 -13.27 -18.40 102.81
N VAL A 144 -14.37 -17.81 103.26
CA VAL A 144 -15.16 -16.74 102.62
C VAL A 144 -14.46 -15.38 102.82
N PRO A 145 -14.40 -14.47 101.83
CA PRO A 145 -14.09 -13.06 102.08
C PRO A 145 -15.37 -12.25 102.37
N ALA A 146 -15.28 -11.44 103.42
CA ALA A 146 -16.35 -10.60 103.96
C ALA A 146 -16.70 -9.38 103.06
N PRO A 147 -17.93 -8.84 103.17
CA PRO A 147 -18.37 -7.68 102.40
C PRO A 147 -18.00 -6.38 103.11
N GLY A 148 -17.38 -5.45 102.37
CA GLY A 148 -16.97 -4.15 102.88
C GLY A 148 -17.15 -3.03 101.86
N HIS A 149 -18.25 -2.29 102.02
CA HIS A 149 -18.43 -0.84 101.78
C HIS A 149 -18.03 -0.23 100.42
N ASN A 150 -19.08 0.15 99.68
CA ASN A 150 -19.06 1.15 98.61
C ASN A 150 -18.81 2.56 99.15
N LEU A 151 -17.76 3.23 98.67
CA LEU A 151 -17.71 4.67 98.47
C LEU A 151 -17.05 4.94 97.11
N PRO A 152 -17.52 5.89 96.29
CA PRO A 152 -16.96 6.13 94.97
C PRO A 152 -15.69 6.98 95.08
N SER A 153 -14.52 6.38 94.84
CA SER A 153 -13.29 7.14 94.62
C SER A 153 -13.18 7.52 93.14
N THR A 154 -13.19 8.82 92.83
CA THR A 154 -12.96 9.41 91.50
C THR A 154 -11.50 9.33 91.02
N GLU A 155 -10.82 8.21 91.26
CA GLU A 155 -9.42 7.99 90.86
C GLU A 155 -9.37 6.81 89.89
N THR A 156 -9.68 7.05 88.61
CA THR A 156 -9.48 6.07 87.54
C THR A 156 -7.99 5.77 87.36
N ASN A 157 -7.64 4.48 87.38
CA ASN A 157 -6.33 3.89 87.10
C ASN A 157 -5.63 4.50 85.86
N PRO A 158 -4.36 4.94 85.95
CA PRO A 158 -3.63 5.56 84.84
C PRO A 158 -3.43 4.65 83.62
N ALA A 159 -3.48 3.32 83.77
CA ALA A 159 -3.37 2.39 82.65
C ALA A 159 -4.63 2.38 81.77
N ASP A 160 -5.82 2.44 82.38
CA ASP A 160 -7.10 2.45 81.66
C ASP A 160 -7.34 3.79 80.94
N ARG A 161 -6.82 4.91 81.51
CA ARG A 161 -6.79 6.21 80.81
C ARG A 161 -5.93 6.16 79.54
N ARG A 162 -4.72 5.60 79.61
CA ARG A 162 -3.86 5.45 78.41
C ARG A 162 -4.47 4.53 77.35
N ALA A 163 -5.11 3.43 77.76
CA ALA A 163 -5.80 2.54 76.82
C ALA A 163 -7.00 3.24 76.13
N ALA A 164 -7.79 4.01 76.89
CA ALA A 164 -8.88 4.81 76.33
C ALA A 164 -8.37 5.93 75.40
N GLU A 165 -7.25 6.58 75.74
CA GLU A 165 -6.58 7.58 74.90
C GLU A 165 -6.03 6.97 73.60
N ILE A 166 -5.40 5.79 73.65
CA ILE A 166 -4.91 5.08 72.45
C ILE A 166 -6.08 4.69 71.54
N VAL A 167 -7.19 4.20 72.09
CA VAL A 167 -8.41 3.89 71.31
C VAL A 167 -9.03 5.16 70.73
N GLY A 168 -8.99 6.29 71.46
CA GLY A 168 -9.39 7.60 70.97
C GLY A 168 -8.56 8.06 69.78
N ILE A 169 -7.23 7.97 69.89
CA ILE A 169 -6.28 8.31 68.82
C ILE A 169 -6.48 7.41 67.59
N GLN A 170 -6.67 6.10 67.77
CA GLN A 170 -6.95 5.18 66.66
C GLN A 170 -8.28 5.51 65.96
N ARG A 171 -9.35 5.77 66.73
CA ARG A 171 -10.64 6.19 66.17
C ARG A 171 -10.54 7.51 65.41
N ASP A 172 -9.73 8.44 65.88
CA ASP A 172 -9.51 9.72 65.19
C ASP A 172 -8.64 9.59 63.94
N ILE A 173 -7.63 8.71 63.94
CA ILE A 173 -6.87 8.37 62.73
C ILE A 173 -7.78 7.73 61.68
N VAL A 174 -8.66 6.81 62.07
CA VAL A 174 -9.64 6.19 61.17
C VAL A 174 -10.65 7.22 60.66
N LYS A 175 -11.18 8.10 61.51
CA LYS A 175 -12.09 9.19 61.10
C LYS A 175 -11.43 10.16 60.11
N ARG A 176 -10.18 10.56 60.37
CA ARG A 176 -9.40 11.44 59.47
C ARG A 176 -9.08 10.75 58.14
N ARG A 177 -8.69 9.47 58.16
CA ARG A 177 -8.46 8.67 56.96
C ARG A 177 -9.75 8.48 56.15
N ARG A 178 -10.88 8.18 56.81
CA ARG A 178 -12.19 8.09 56.15
C ARG A 178 -12.58 9.41 55.50
N ARG A 179 -12.45 10.55 56.20
CA ARG A 179 -12.73 11.87 55.62
C ARG A 179 -11.83 12.18 54.42
N LYS A 180 -10.53 11.91 54.50
CA LYS A 180 -9.59 12.10 53.38
C LYS A 180 -9.92 11.20 52.19
N MET A 181 -10.23 9.92 52.42
CA MET A 181 -10.64 8.99 51.36
C MET A 181 -11.97 9.38 50.74
N LEU A 182 -12.93 9.86 51.53
CA LEU A 182 -14.24 10.30 51.04
C LEU A 182 -14.09 11.57 50.18
N LEU A 183 -13.22 12.52 50.58
CA LEU A 183 -12.88 13.70 49.77
C LEU A 183 -12.14 13.34 48.47
N LEU A 184 -11.24 12.35 48.52
CA LEU A 184 -10.56 11.85 47.30
C LEU A 184 -11.55 11.16 46.38
N PHE A 185 -12.44 10.32 46.91
CA PHE A 185 -13.47 9.63 46.15
C PHE A 185 -14.49 10.61 45.58
N SER A 186 -14.93 11.62 46.33
CA SER A 186 -15.86 12.64 45.81
C SER A 186 -15.22 13.46 44.69
N ARG A 187 -13.93 13.78 44.78
CA ARG A 187 -13.19 14.45 43.71
C ARG A 187 -13.06 13.55 42.48
N LEU A 188 -12.66 12.30 42.66
CA LEU A 188 -12.58 11.32 41.56
C LEU A 188 -13.96 11.10 40.93
N ALA A 189 -15.01 11.02 41.75
CA ALA A 189 -16.37 10.85 41.28
C ALA A 189 -16.82 12.04 40.43
N ALA A 190 -16.57 13.27 40.89
CA ALA A 190 -16.96 14.48 40.16
C ALA A 190 -16.19 14.68 38.85
N PHE A 191 -14.88 14.41 38.83
CA PHE A 191 -14.02 14.72 37.68
C PHE A 191 -13.75 13.55 36.73
N VAL A 192 -14.01 12.31 37.15
CA VAL A 192 -13.77 11.12 36.33
C VAL A 192 -15.04 10.31 36.17
N ILE A 193 -15.63 9.83 37.28
CA ILE A 193 -16.76 8.89 37.20
C ILE A 193 -17.99 9.55 36.58
N LEU A 194 -18.33 10.76 37.01
CA LEU A 194 -19.49 11.51 36.53
C LEU A 194 -19.38 11.82 35.02
N PRO A 195 -18.33 12.49 34.51
CA PRO A 195 -18.24 12.74 33.07
C PRO A 195 -18.10 11.44 32.24
N THR A 196 -17.48 10.39 32.77
CA THR A 196 -17.48 9.05 32.14
C THR A 196 -18.88 8.47 32.05
N PHE A 197 -19.66 8.56 33.13
CA PHE A 197 -21.04 8.08 33.18
C PHE A 197 -21.93 8.86 32.20
N LEU A 198 -21.77 10.19 32.11
CA LEU A 198 -22.46 11.00 31.12
C LEU A 198 -22.10 10.57 29.69
N ALA A 199 -20.81 10.35 29.41
CA ALA A 199 -20.36 9.88 28.10
C ALA A 199 -20.90 8.48 27.77
N GLY A 200 -20.86 7.56 28.73
CA GLY A 200 -21.41 6.21 28.56
C GLY A 200 -22.92 6.22 28.36
N TYR A 201 -23.64 7.07 29.09
CA TYR A 201 -25.09 7.27 28.90
C TYR A 201 -25.39 7.84 27.51
N TYR A 202 -24.60 8.82 27.05
CA TYR A 202 -24.72 9.36 25.70
C TYR A 202 -24.55 8.27 24.65
N PHE A 203 -23.46 7.50 24.68
CA PHE A 203 -23.20 6.46 23.67
C PHE A 203 -24.19 5.30 23.74
N ALA A 204 -24.72 4.97 24.92
CA ALA A 204 -25.64 3.84 25.09
C ALA A 204 -27.09 4.15 24.72
N VAL A 205 -27.56 5.39 24.97
CA VAL A 205 -28.99 5.73 24.89
C VAL A 205 -29.29 6.83 23.89
N MET A 206 -28.39 7.81 23.72
CA MET A 206 -28.69 9.03 22.96
C MET A 206 -28.01 9.10 21.59
N ALA A 207 -26.85 8.47 21.43
CA ALA A 207 -26.13 8.43 20.17
C ALA A 207 -26.86 7.57 19.15
N THR A 208 -26.89 8.05 17.91
CA THR A 208 -27.54 7.33 16.81
C THR A 208 -26.75 6.06 16.48
N PRO A 209 -27.41 4.89 16.35
CA PRO A 209 -26.75 3.70 15.84
C PRO A 209 -26.38 3.91 14.36
N MET A 210 -25.14 3.59 14.02
CA MET A 210 -24.61 3.69 12.66
C MET A 210 -24.17 2.31 12.18
N TYR A 211 -24.57 1.98 10.96
CA TYR A 211 -24.44 0.69 10.31
C TYR A 211 -23.37 0.76 9.23
N SER A 212 -22.45 -0.19 9.23
CA SER A 212 -21.33 -0.26 8.28
C SER A 212 -21.56 -1.38 7.27
N SER A 213 -21.55 -1.05 5.98
CA SER A 213 -21.57 -2.00 4.88
C SER A 213 -20.18 -2.09 4.25
N ASN A 214 -19.67 -3.32 4.13
CA ASN A 214 -18.33 -3.60 3.62
C ASN A 214 -18.42 -4.26 2.24
N SER A 215 -17.56 -3.83 1.33
CA SER A 215 -17.43 -4.38 -0.01
C SER A 215 -15.97 -4.51 -0.41
N ALA A 216 -15.68 -5.48 -1.28
CA ALA A 216 -14.36 -5.65 -1.86
C ALA A 216 -14.48 -5.87 -3.36
N PHE A 217 -13.69 -5.16 -4.14
CA PHE A 217 -13.67 -5.28 -5.60
C PHE A 217 -12.25 -5.22 -6.15
N LEU A 218 -12.05 -5.75 -7.35
CA LEU A 218 -10.79 -5.74 -8.07
C LEU A 218 -11.01 -5.16 -9.45
N ILE A 219 -10.00 -4.45 -9.94
CA ILE A 219 -9.94 -4.00 -11.32
C ILE A 219 -9.06 -5.00 -12.06
N LEU A 220 -9.67 -5.78 -12.94
CA LEU A 220 -8.93 -6.73 -13.78
C LEU A 220 -8.76 -6.11 -15.16
N SER A 221 -7.53 -6.11 -15.65
CA SER A 221 -7.28 -5.94 -17.08
C SER A 221 -7.44 -7.29 -17.77
N ALA A 222 -8.14 -7.33 -18.91
CA ALA A 222 -8.19 -8.53 -19.75
C ALA A 222 -6.88 -8.77 -20.53
N ASP A 223 -5.82 -8.03 -20.23
CA ASP A 223 -4.44 -8.41 -20.55
C ASP A 223 -4.11 -9.70 -19.78
N GLY A 224 -4.59 -10.80 -20.34
CA GLY A 224 -4.14 -12.13 -19.97
C GLY A 224 -2.62 -12.12 -19.95
N SER A 225 -2.07 -12.79 -18.95
CA SER A 225 -0.69 -13.23 -18.80
C SER A 225 -0.12 -13.85 -20.09
N GLY A 226 0.14 -13.03 -21.11
CA GLY A 226 0.21 -13.47 -22.50
C GLY A 226 1.19 -12.63 -23.31
N GLY A 227 2.47 -12.98 -23.20
CA GLY A 227 3.34 -12.97 -24.37
C GLY A 227 3.84 -11.62 -24.86
N GLY A 228 4.67 -10.95 -24.06
CA GLY A 228 5.77 -10.16 -24.62
C GLY A 228 6.82 -11.09 -25.25
N LYS A 229 6.49 -11.73 -26.39
CA LYS A 229 7.51 -12.32 -27.26
C LYS A 229 8.25 -11.16 -27.95
N GLY A 230 9.47 -10.88 -27.47
CA GLY A 230 10.44 -10.08 -28.21
C GLY A 230 10.52 -8.62 -27.78
N GLY A 231 11.25 -8.35 -26.69
CA GLY A 231 11.66 -7.00 -26.35
C GLY A 231 12.06 -6.90 -24.88
N LEU A 232 13.12 -6.15 -24.59
CA LEU A 232 13.62 -5.83 -23.24
C LEU A 232 12.57 -5.20 -22.28
N GLY A 233 11.32 -4.97 -22.73
CA GLY A 233 10.21 -4.47 -21.93
C GLY A 233 9.42 -5.52 -21.13
N GLY A 234 9.66 -6.82 -21.34
CA GLY A 234 8.94 -7.91 -20.65
C GLY A 234 9.30 -8.14 -19.17
N LEU A 235 10.15 -7.29 -18.58
CA LEU A 235 10.62 -7.41 -17.19
C LEU A 235 9.83 -6.58 -16.18
N LEU A 236 8.86 -5.77 -16.62
CA LEU A 236 7.97 -5.07 -15.70
C LEU A 236 6.78 -5.98 -15.38
N PRO A 237 6.57 -6.39 -14.13
CA PRO A 237 5.36 -7.11 -13.74
C PRO A 237 4.13 -6.29 -14.12
N GLY A 238 3.18 -6.88 -14.85
CA GLY A 238 1.91 -6.24 -15.22
C GLY A 238 1.09 -5.71 -14.04
N GLN A 239 1.45 -6.10 -12.81
CA GLN A 239 0.92 -5.61 -11.53
C GLN A 239 1.08 -4.08 -11.34
N PHE A 240 2.08 -3.43 -11.96
CA PHE A 240 2.28 -1.98 -11.80
C PHE A 240 1.32 -1.14 -12.65
N ALA A 241 0.79 -1.67 -13.75
CA ALA A 241 -0.09 -0.93 -14.65
C ALA A 241 -1.52 -0.82 -14.10
N THR A 242 -2.04 -1.88 -13.46
CA THR A 242 -3.38 -1.89 -12.84
C THR A 242 -3.44 -1.06 -11.55
N GLY A 243 -2.30 -0.89 -10.86
CA GLY A 243 -2.23 -0.09 -9.63
C GLY A 243 -2.55 1.39 -9.84
N GLN A 244 -2.19 1.98 -10.99
CA GLN A 244 -2.51 3.38 -11.27
C GLN A 244 -4.01 3.62 -11.43
N ASP A 245 -4.70 2.72 -12.13
CA ASP A 245 -6.14 2.83 -12.34
C ASP A 245 -6.91 2.59 -11.02
N ALA A 246 -6.44 1.69 -10.16
CA ALA A 246 -6.99 1.48 -8.81
C ALA A 246 -6.81 2.72 -7.92
N ILE A 247 -5.63 3.35 -7.93
CA ILE A 247 -5.36 4.59 -7.19
C ILE A 247 -6.24 5.74 -7.72
N ALA A 248 -6.35 5.88 -9.04
CA ALA A 248 -7.20 6.92 -9.63
C ALA A 248 -8.69 6.72 -9.30
N THR A 249 -9.15 5.47 -9.26
CA THR A 249 -10.51 5.13 -8.85
C THR A 249 -10.73 5.41 -7.36
N GLN A 250 -9.75 5.10 -6.50
CA GLN A 250 -9.79 5.45 -5.08
C GLN A 250 -9.92 6.97 -4.90
N GLU A 251 -9.05 7.75 -5.54
CA GLU A 251 -9.03 9.21 -5.43
C GLU A 251 -10.36 9.81 -5.93
N TYR A 252 -10.94 9.26 -7.00
CA TYR A 252 -12.25 9.66 -7.48
C TYR A 252 -13.35 9.38 -6.45
N LEU A 253 -13.42 8.18 -5.88
CA LEU A 253 -14.45 7.83 -4.90
C LEU A 253 -14.31 8.61 -3.58
N GLU A 254 -13.09 9.00 -3.21
CA GLU A 254 -12.84 9.88 -2.06
C GLU A 254 -13.10 11.36 -2.38
N SER A 255 -13.26 11.73 -3.65
CA SER A 255 -13.38 13.11 -4.08
C SER A 255 -14.72 13.76 -3.74
N LYS A 256 -14.74 15.09 -3.77
CA LYS A 256 -15.98 15.88 -3.70
C LYS A 256 -16.94 15.56 -4.83
N ASP A 257 -16.44 15.16 -6.00
CA ASP A 257 -17.28 14.89 -7.16
C ASP A 257 -18.14 13.64 -6.94
N ALA A 258 -17.53 12.54 -6.48
CA ALA A 258 -18.28 11.33 -6.10
C ALA A 258 -19.31 11.62 -4.99
N MET A 259 -18.95 12.44 -4.00
CA MET A 259 -19.88 12.86 -2.93
C MET A 259 -21.05 13.68 -3.48
N LEU A 260 -20.78 14.70 -4.32
CA LEU A 260 -21.83 15.55 -4.91
C LEU A 260 -22.75 14.75 -5.85
N ARG A 261 -22.19 13.76 -6.53
CA ARG A 261 -22.97 12.82 -7.34
C ARG A 261 -23.84 11.92 -6.47
N LEU A 262 -23.30 11.35 -5.40
CA LEU A 262 -24.05 10.57 -4.43
C LEU A 262 -25.17 11.38 -3.78
N ASP A 263 -24.92 12.65 -3.46
CA ASP A 263 -25.93 13.57 -2.93
C ASP A 263 -27.09 13.79 -3.90
N ARG A 264 -26.78 14.05 -5.18
CA ARG A 264 -27.79 14.26 -6.23
C ARG A 264 -28.62 13.02 -6.55
N GLU A 265 -28.01 11.83 -6.51
CA GLU A 265 -28.67 10.60 -6.95
C GLU A 265 -29.32 9.80 -5.80
N GLN A 266 -28.80 9.94 -4.57
CA GLN A 266 -29.22 9.13 -3.42
C GLN A 266 -29.63 9.96 -2.19
N ASP A 267 -29.74 11.29 -2.33
CA ASP A 267 -30.12 12.22 -1.28
C ASP A 267 -29.23 12.09 -0.01
N TYR A 268 -27.91 12.00 -0.22
CA TYR A 268 -26.92 11.75 0.83
C TYR A 268 -27.03 12.76 1.99
N ARG A 269 -27.17 14.06 1.70
CA ARG A 269 -27.42 15.12 2.68
C ARG A 269 -28.71 14.87 3.46
N ALA A 270 -29.80 14.59 2.74
CA ALA A 270 -31.11 14.42 3.36
C ALA A 270 -31.11 13.26 4.37
N HIS A 271 -30.37 12.18 4.08
CA HIS A 271 -30.18 11.06 5.00
C HIS A 271 -29.55 11.49 6.33
N PHE A 272 -28.47 12.26 6.29
CA PHE A 272 -27.76 12.71 7.51
C PHE A 272 -28.39 13.92 8.20
N SER A 273 -29.37 14.57 7.57
CA SER A 273 -30.15 15.68 8.15
C SER A 273 -31.45 15.25 8.83
N GLN A 274 -31.72 13.94 8.91
CA GLN A 274 -32.98 13.44 9.47
C GLN A 274 -33.15 13.78 10.96
N PRO A 275 -34.37 14.14 11.43
CA PRO A 275 -34.57 14.63 12.79
C PRO A 275 -34.24 13.65 13.92
N TRP A 276 -34.30 12.34 13.66
CA TRP A 276 -34.02 11.29 14.65
C TRP A 276 -32.52 11.02 14.84
N ILE A 277 -31.67 11.52 13.95
CA ILE A 277 -30.22 11.53 14.14
C ILE A 277 -29.89 12.52 15.26
N ASP A 278 -29.02 12.09 16.16
CA ASP A 278 -28.61 12.84 17.34
C ASP A 278 -28.05 14.21 16.95
N PRO A 279 -28.28 15.27 17.75
CA PRO A 279 -27.90 16.63 17.37
C PRO A 279 -26.40 16.86 17.16
N ILE A 280 -25.54 15.96 17.64
CA ILE A 280 -24.08 16.10 17.53
C ILE A 280 -23.59 15.54 16.19
N GLN A 281 -24.19 14.44 15.72
CA GLN A 281 -23.85 13.80 14.44
C GLN A 281 -24.70 14.31 13.27
N ARG A 282 -25.88 14.87 13.55
CA ARG A 282 -26.82 15.34 12.52
C ARG A 282 -26.23 16.51 11.74
N LEU A 283 -26.35 16.42 10.42
CA LEU A 283 -25.98 17.49 9.51
C LEU A 283 -27.10 18.53 9.46
N ASP A 284 -26.76 19.81 9.58
CA ASP A 284 -27.71 20.90 9.33
C ASP A 284 -28.23 20.81 7.88
N PRO A 285 -29.56 20.86 7.63
CA PRO A 285 -30.09 20.86 6.26
C PRO A 285 -29.43 21.91 5.36
N ASP A 286 -29.11 23.08 5.91
CA ASP A 286 -28.49 24.21 5.21
C ASP A 286 -26.94 24.19 5.29
N ALA A 287 -26.34 23.08 5.73
CA ALA A 287 -24.88 22.96 5.87
C ALA A 287 -24.13 23.20 4.55
N SER A 288 -22.90 23.70 4.63
CA SER A 288 -22.10 23.93 3.44
C SER A 288 -21.72 22.61 2.77
N THR A 289 -21.35 22.65 1.48
CA THR A 289 -20.79 21.48 0.78
C THR A 289 -19.52 20.95 1.45
N GLU A 290 -18.75 21.81 2.12
CA GLU A 290 -17.54 21.43 2.84
C GLU A 290 -17.84 20.61 4.11
N ASP A 291 -18.94 20.93 4.79
CA ASP A 291 -19.41 20.18 5.96
C ASP A 291 -19.91 18.80 5.53
N LEU A 292 -20.69 18.75 4.44
CA LEU A 292 -21.15 17.49 3.83
C LEU A 292 -19.96 16.62 3.39
N TYR A 293 -18.94 17.21 2.78
CA TYR A 293 -17.73 16.49 2.37
C TYR A 293 -16.93 15.97 3.57
N SER A 294 -16.84 16.75 4.64
CA SER A 294 -16.18 16.32 5.87
C SER A 294 -16.91 15.14 6.52
N LEU A 295 -18.25 15.17 6.49
CA LEU A 295 -19.08 14.04 6.90
C LEU A 295 -18.85 12.82 5.99
N PHE A 296 -18.85 13.01 4.66
CA PHE A 296 -18.59 11.95 3.69
C PHE A 296 -17.27 11.24 3.93
N ARG A 297 -16.16 11.98 4.09
CA ARG A 297 -14.84 11.38 4.40
C ARG A 297 -14.80 10.61 5.72
N ASN A 298 -15.67 10.94 6.67
CA ASN A 298 -15.78 10.21 7.93
C ASN A 298 -16.57 8.91 7.81
N HIS A 299 -17.53 8.85 6.89
CA HIS A 299 -18.47 7.74 6.73
C HIS A 299 -18.16 6.82 5.54
N VAL A 300 -17.37 7.28 4.57
CA VAL A 300 -16.92 6.49 3.42
C VAL A 300 -15.41 6.31 3.55
N LYS A 301 -14.98 5.07 3.78
CA LYS A 301 -13.57 4.69 3.91
C LYS A 301 -13.20 3.73 2.80
N ILE A 302 -12.15 4.06 2.06
CA ILE A 302 -11.70 3.28 0.93
C ILE A 302 -10.20 3.00 1.12
N GLY A 303 -9.78 1.78 0.84
CA GLY A 303 -8.40 1.36 0.95
C GLY A 303 -8.00 0.43 -0.18
N TYR A 304 -6.90 0.76 -0.85
CA TYR A 304 -6.25 -0.10 -1.83
C TYR A 304 -5.15 -0.93 -1.16
N ASP A 305 -5.20 -2.25 -1.32
CA ASP A 305 -4.07 -3.12 -0.99
C ASP A 305 -3.27 -3.46 -2.26
N PRO A 306 -2.05 -2.91 -2.45
CA PRO A 306 -1.24 -3.17 -3.63
C PRO A 306 -0.70 -4.61 -3.70
N THR A 307 -0.69 -5.33 -2.57
CA THR A 307 -0.23 -6.73 -2.51
C THR A 307 -1.27 -7.66 -3.09
N GLU A 308 -2.54 -7.44 -2.72
CA GLU A 308 -3.68 -8.27 -3.16
C GLU A 308 -4.33 -7.73 -4.43
N GLY A 309 -4.11 -6.46 -4.78
CA GLY A 309 -4.81 -5.77 -5.88
C GLY A 309 -6.30 -5.52 -5.58
N VAL A 310 -6.68 -5.54 -4.30
CA VAL A 310 -8.07 -5.45 -3.84
C VAL A 310 -8.34 -4.06 -3.30
N MET A 311 -9.45 -3.48 -3.74
CA MET A 311 -10.06 -2.29 -3.17
C MET A 311 -11.09 -2.71 -2.12
N ARG A 312 -10.91 -2.25 -0.89
CA ARG A 312 -11.88 -2.43 0.21
C ARG A 312 -12.58 -1.11 0.46
N MET A 313 -13.91 -1.14 0.50
CA MET A 313 -14.73 0.03 0.77
C MET A 313 -15.71 -0.27 1.89
N GLU A 314 -15.72 0.64 2.86
CA GLU A 314 -16.64 0.67 3.99
C GLU A 314 -17.51 1.92 3.88
N VAL A 315 -18.82 1.75 3.94
CA VAL A 315 -19.79 2.86 3.92
C VAL A 315 -20.69 2.76 5.14
N ILE A 316 -20.67 3.83 5.93
CA ILE A 316 -21.37 3.95 7.20
C ILE A 316 -22.60 4.84 7.00
N ALA A 317 -23.77 4.37 7.43
CA ALA A 317 -25.00 5.14 7.41
C ALA A 317 -25.87 4.84 8.63
N ALA A 318 -26.76 5.76 8.99
CA ALA A 318 -27.67 5.60 10.13
C ALA A 318 -28.74 4.48 9.94
N ASP A 319 -28.90 3.97 8.71
CA ASP A 319 -29.83 2.89 8.37
C ASP A 319 -29.09 1.77 7.61
N PRO A 320 -29.32 0.49 7.95
CA PRO A 320 -28.58 -0.62 7.35
C PRO A 320 -28.84 -0.78 5.84
N GLU A 321 -30.07 -0.58 5.36
CA GLU A 321 -30.37 -0.68 3.93
C GLU A 321 -29.74 0.48 3.14
N THR A 322 -29.77 1.67 3.72
CA THR A 322 -29.17 2.87 3.14
C THR A 322 -27.64 2.75 3.05
N SER A 323 -27.00 2.14 4.05
CA SER A 323 -25.56 1.86 3.99
C SER A 323 -25.20 1.02 2.75
N VAL A 324 -25.99 -0.03 2.48
CA VAL A 324 -25.82 -0.89 1.31
C VAL A 324 -26.12 -0.14 0.03
N ARG A 325 -27.18 0.66 -0.01
CA ARG A 325 -27.57 1.45 -1.18
C ARG A 325 -26.46 2.42 -1.58
N PHE A 326 -25.90 3.17 -0.63
CA PHE A 326 -24.78 4.07 -0.89
C PHE A 326 -23.53 3.31 -1.35
N ASN A 327 -23.23 2.17 -0.72
CA ASN A 327 -22.09 1.34 -1.11
C ASN A 327 -22.23 0.82 -2.55
N GLN A 328 -23.38 0.26 -2.92
CA GLN A 328 -23.67 -0.21 -4.27
C GLN A 328 -23.55 0.92 -5.30
N GLN A 329 -24.05 2.11 -4.97
CA GLN A 329 -23.97 3.27 -5.85
C GLN A 329 -22.52 3.72 -6.07
N LEU A 330 -21.70 3.74 -5.01
CA LEU A 330 -20.28 4.05 -5.11
C LEU A 330 -19.51 2.98 -5.91
N ILE A 331 -19.88 1.70 -5.83
CA ILE A 331 -19.33 0.65 -6.71
C ILE A 331 -19.70 0.94 -8.16
N ALA A 332 -20.94 1.33 -8.45
CA ALA A 332 -21.36 1.67 -9.81
C ALA A 332 -20.58 2.87 -10.36
N TYR A 333 -20.32 3.90 -9.54
CA TYR A 333 -19.47 5.02 -9.93
C TYR A 333 -18.03 4.59 -10.20
N ALA A 334 -17.51 3.63 -9.43
CA ALA A 334 -16.19 3.07 -9.64
C ALA A 334 -16.09 2.32 -10.98
N GLU A 335 -17.12 1.53 -11.30
CA GLU A 335 -17.23 0.79 -12.57
C GLU A 335 -17.24 1.76 -13.76
N GLU A 336 -18.12 2.76 -13.73
CA GLU A 336 -18.20 3.78 -14.78
C GLU A 336 -16.88 4.54 -14.94
N ARG A 337 -16.22 4.89 -13.83
CA ARG A 337 -14.94 5.60 -13.88
C ARG A 337 -13.83 4.78 -14.55
N VAL A 338 -13.77 3.48 -14.26
CA VAL A 338 -12.81 2.54 -14.86
C VAL A 338 -13.12 2.35 -16.35
N ASP A 339 -14.39 2.28 -16.71
CA ASP A 339 -14.85 2.16 -18.09
C ASP A 339 -14.52 3.40 -18.92
N GLU A 340 -14.80 4.59 -18.40
CA GLU A 340 -14.47 5.89 -19.03
C GLU A 340 -12.96 6.01 -19.29
N LEU A 341 -12.14 5.80 -18.25
CA LEU A 341 -10.68 5.90 -18.39
C LEU A 341 -10.13 4.92 -19.43
N SER A 342 -10.77 3.76 -19.55
CA SER A 342 -10.40 2.75 -20.54
C SER A 342 -10.90 3.12 -21.94
N ARG A 343 -12.08 3.74 -22.06
CA ARG A 343 -12.68 4.14 -23.33
C ARG A 343 -11.91 5.29 -23.96
N ASP A 344 -11.62 6.35 -23.21
CA ASP A 344 -10.90 7.53 -23.72
C ASP A 344 -9.53 7.15 -24.30
N LYS A 345 -8.77 6.32 -23.57
CA LYS A 345 -7.46 5.81 -24.04
C LYS A 345 -7.58 5.02 -25.36
N ARG A 346 -8.68 4.28 -25.56
CA ARG A 346 -8.91 3.47 -26.77
C ARG A 346 -9.32 4.33 -27.95
N ASP A 347 -10.28 5.22 -27.72
CA ASP A 347 -10.78 6.14 -28.75
C ASP A 347 -9.65 7.04 -29.26
N ASP A 348 -8.79 7.53 -28.35
CA ASP A 348 -7.61 8.33 -28.70
C ASP A 348 -6.55 7.53 -29.48
N ALA A 349 -6.29 6.28 -29.08
CA ALA A 349 -5.30 5.43 -29.76
C ALA A 349 -5.73 5.07 -31.19
N VAL A 350 -6.99 4.66 -31.39
CA VAL A 350 -7.53 4.36 -32.72
C VAL A 350 -7.60 5.62 -33.57
N LYS A 351 -8.02 6.75 -33.01
CA LYS A 351 -8.04 8.04 -33.71
C LYS A 351 -6.65 8.45 -34.19
N THR A 352 -5.65 8.38 -33.31
CA THR A 352 -4.25 8.73 -33.65
C THR A 352 -3.69 7.80 -34.74
N ALA A 353 -4.00 6.49 -34.67
CA ALA A 353 -3.58 5.54 -35.69
C ALA A 353 -4.29 5.78 -37.04
N ALA A 354 -5.57 6.15 -37.01
CA ALA A 354 -6.34 6.52 -38.21
C ALA A 354 -5.78 7.79 -38.88
N GLU A 355 -5.48 8.82 -38.09
CA GLU A 355 -4.84 10.05 -38.58
C GLU A 355 -3.46 9.76 -39.20
N SER A 356 -2.66 8.90 -38.56
CA SER A 356 -1.36 8.47 -39.07
C SER A 356 -1.49 7.70 -40.39
N LEU A 357 -2.51 6.85 -40.53
CA LEU A 357 -2.78 6.10 -41.76
C LEU A 357 -3.22 7.03 -42.90
N GLU A 358 -4.10 7.99 -42.63
CA GLU A 358 -4.51 8.97 -43.64
C GLU A 358 -3.33 9.86 -44.08
N GLN A 359 -2.47 10.27 -43.15
CA GLN A 359 -1.24 10.99 -43.48
C GLN A 359 -0.32 10.15 -44.36
N ALA A 360 -0.09 8.88 -44.01
CA ALA A 360 0.75 7.99 -44.82
C ALA A 360 0.18 7.76 -46.23
N LYS A 361 -1.15 7.66 -46.38
CA LYS A 361 -1.81 7.59 -47.71
C LYS A 361 -1.58 8.86 -48.53
N ALA A 362 -1.66 10.04 -47.89
CA ALA A 362 -1.44 11.32 -48.54
C ALA A 362 0.03 11.47 -49.00
N ASP A 363 0.99 11.13 -48.13
CA ASP A 363 2.41 11.20 -48.43
C ASP A 363 2.79 10.24 -49.58
N ARG A 364 2.25 9.01 -49.55
CA ARG A 364 2.43 8.03 -50.63
C ARG A 364 1.83 8.49 -51.95
N ARG A 365 0.67 9.14 -51.92
CA ARG A 365 0.07 9.75 -53.13
C ARG A 365 0.94 10.88 -53.67
N ALA A 366 1.43 11.77 -52.81
CA ALA A 366 2.30 12.88 -53.22
C ALA A 366 3.62 12.38 -53.82
N ALA A 367 4.24 11.34 -53.23
CA ALA A 367 5.45 10.71 -53.77
C ALA A 367 5.18 10.07 -55.15
N GLN A 368 4.04 9.39 -55.31
CA GLN A 368 3.63 8.81 -56.60
C GLN A 368 3.42 9.88 -57.66
N GLU A 369 2.70 10.96 -57.35
CA GLU A 369 2.45 12.08 -58.27
C GLU A 369 3.76 12.76 -58.70
N ARG A 370 4.70 12.94 -57.76
CA ARG A 370 6.03 13.48 -58.06
C ARG A 370 6.84 12.57 -58.98
N LEU A 371 6.79 11.26 -58.77
CA LEU A 371 7.44 10.30 -59.66
C LEU A 371 6.84 10.35 -61.06
N VAL A 372 5.50 10.37 -61.17
CA VAL A 372 4.80 10.46 -62.46
C VAL A 372 5.15 11.76 -63.19
N ALA A 373 5.16 12.91 -62.50
CA ALA A 373 5.53 14.20 -63.10
C ALA A 373 6.98 14.21 -63.63
N LEU A 374 7.91 13.55 -62.92
CA LEU A 374 9.29 13.40 -63.38
C LEU A 374 9.40 12.47 -64.59
N GLN A 375 8.58 11.42 -64.65
CA GLN A 375 8.50 10.48 -65.77
C GLN A 375 7.88 11.10 -67.03
N GLU A 376 6.81 11.88 -66.90
CA GLU A 376 6.18 12.60 -68.02
C GLU A 376 7.14 13.63 -68.66
N GLY A 377 8.00 14.26 -67.85
CA GLY A 377 9.00 15.23 -68.31
C GLY A 377 10.31 14.61 -68.82
N SER A 378 10.47 13.29 -68.80
CA SER A 378 11.66 12.59 -69.29
C SER A 378 11.37 11.84 -70.60
N ILE A 379 12.30 11.93 -71.55
CA ILE A 379 12.21 11.21 -72.82
C ILE A 379 12.33 9.71 -72.51
N LEU A 380 11.55 8.87 -73.19
CA LEU A 380 11.35 7.44 -72.89
C LEU A 380 12.66 6.62 -72.81
N ASP A 381 13.72 7.03 -73.50
CA ASP A 381 15.06 6.43 -73.42
C ASP A 381 16.17 7.45 -73.78
N PRO A 382 16.69 8.21 -72.80
CA PRO A 382 17.72 9.22 -73.04
C PRO A 382 19.09 8.62 -73.37
N GLU A 383 19.37 7.41 -72.89
CA GLU A 383 20.59 6.68 -73.25
C GLU A 383 20.54 6.19 -74.69
N GLY A 384 19.38 5.69 -75.13
CA GLY A 384 19.11 5.33 -76.52
C GLY A 384 19.23 6.51 -77.48
N GLU A 385 18.74 7.70 -77.10
CA GLU A 385 18.88 8.89 -77.94
C GLU A 385 20.35 9.36 -78.04
N ILE A 386 21.09 9.40 -76.92
CA ILE A 386 22.53 9.74 -76.94
C ILE A 386 23.32 8.72 -77.76
N ALA A 387 23.02 7.42 -77.61
CA ALA A 387 23.66 6.35 -78.37
C ALA A 387 23.35 6.47 -79.88
N SER A 388 22.11 6.82 -80.24
CA SER A 388 21.70 7.08 -81.63
C SER A 388 22.46 8.27 -82.23
N ILE A 389 22.58 9.39 -81.50
CA ILE A 389 23.32 10.57 -81.96
C ILE A 389 24.82 10.23 -82.14
N ARG A 390 25.42 9.48 -81.20
CA ARG A 390 26.83 9.03 -81.32
C ARG A 390 27.04 8.12 -82.53
N SER A 391 26.11 7.20 -82.79
CA SER A 391 26.16 6.34 -83.97
C SER A 391 26.09 7.15 -85.28
N LEU A 392 25.24 8.17 -85.32
CA LEU A 392 25.13 9.07 -86.47
C LEU A 392 26.40 9.91 -86.67
N ILE A 393 27.00 10.44 -85.58
CA ILE A 393 28.28 11.15 -85.62
C ILE A 393 29.36 10.24 -86.22
N ASN A 394 29.51 9.02 -85.72
CA ASN A 394 30.51 8.07 -86.25
C ASN A 394 30.31 7.79 -87.74
N THR A 395 29.06 7.68 -88.19
CA THR A 395 28.71 7.45 -89.60
C THR A 395 29.12 8.65 -90.46
N VAL A 396 28.81 9.87 -90.02
CA VAL A 396 29.17 11.11 -90.73
C VAL A 396 30.68 11.33 -90.73
N GLU A 397 31.38 11.03 -89.63
CA GLU A 397 32.86 11.12 -89.56
C GLU A 397 33.53 10.15 -90.54
N LEU A 398 33.03 8.91 -90.66
CA LEU A 398 33.55 7.94 -91.62
C LEU A 398 33.35 8.42 -93.07
N GLN A 399 32.15 8.92 -93.39
CA GLN A 399 31.85 9.47 -94.72
C GLN A 399 32.74 10.69 -95.02
N LEU A 400 32.93 11.58 -94.04
CA LEU A 400 33.79 12.76 -94.19
C LEU A 400 35.23 12.33 -94.48
N GLN A 401 35.77 11.36 -93.75
CA GLN A 401 37.14 10.87 -93.93
C GLN A 401 37.33 10.21 -95.30
N GLU A 402 36.35 9.44 -95.78
CA GLU A 402 36.38 8.84 -97.12
C GLU A 402 36.43 9.91 -98.21
N LYS A 403 35.63 10.97 -98.09
CA LYS A 403 35.60 12.08 -99.06
C LYS A 403 36.86 12.94 -98.99
N GLU A 404 37.40 13.20 -97.81
CA GLU A 404 38.68 13.91 -97.63
C GLU A 404 39.85 13.13 -98.25
N LEU A 405 39.87 11.81 -98.10
CA LEU A 405 40.87 10.95 -98.75
C LEU A 405 40.72 10.99 -100.27
N ALA A 406 39.49 10.89 -100.79
CA ALA A 406 39.23 10.99 -102.23
C ALA A 406 39.67 12.34 -102.81
N LEU A 407 39.45 13.45 -102.08
CA LEU A 407 39.93 14.77 -102.45
C LEU A 407 41.46 14.84 -102.46
N SER A 408 42.12 14.27 -101.45
CA SER A 408 43.59 14.18 -101.38
C SER A 408 44.18 13.42 -102.57
N VAL A 409 43.60 12.28 -102.93
CA VAL A 409 44.00 11.50 -104.12
C VAL A 409 43.87 12.34 -105.40
N GLN A 410 42.77 13.08 -105.53
CA GLN A 410 42.54 13.93 -106.69
C GLN A 410 43.55 15.09 -106.77
N ASN A 411 43.91 15.69 -105.63
CA ASN A 411 44.88 16.80 -105.53
C ASN A 411 46.34 16.35 -105.72
N ASN A 412 46.66 15.08 -105.50
CA ASN A 412 47.99 14.52 -105.77
C ASN A 412 48.27 14.30 -107.27
N ASN A 413 47.28 14.54 -108.15
CA ASN A 413 47.47 14.48 -109.59
C ASN A 413 48.05 15.80 -110.13
N PRO A 414 49.11 15.80 -110.96
CA PRO A 414 49.70 17.01 -111.55
C PRO A 414 48.74 17.87 -112.38
N ARG A 415 47.63 17.30 -112.87
CA ARG A 415 46.53 18.03 -113.54
C ARG A 415 45.17 17.54 -113.01
N PRO A 416 44.72 18.05 -111.86
CA PRO A 416 43.47 17.60 -111.25
C PRO A 416 42.26 18.07 -112.07
N ASN A 417 41.27 17.19 -112.22
CA ASN A 417 39.97 17.55 -112.80
C ASN A 417 39.22 18.48 -111.83
N THR A 418 39.08 19.75 -112.19
CA THR A 418 38.50 20.81 -111.37
C THR A 418 37.05 20.54 -110.97
N ALA A 419 36.22 20.00 -111.87
CA ALA A 419 34.82 19.68 -111.58
C ALA A 419 34.68 18.57 -110.53
N LYS A 420 35.60 17.60 -110.50
CA LYS A 420 35.61 16.53 -109.49
C LYS A 420 36.11 17.02 -108.13
N VAL A 421 37.09 17.93 -108.13
CA VAL A 421 37.61 18.57 -106.90
C VAL A 421 36.50 19.42 -106.26
N GLU A 422 35.85 20.28 -107.03
CA GLU A 422 34.78 21.16 -106.54
C GLU A 422 33.58 20.37 -106.00
N ALA A 423 33.20 19.27 -106.64
CA ALA A 423 32.15 18.37 -106.14
C ALA A 423 32.52 17.74 -104.80
N LEU A 424 33.76 17.22 -104.65
CA LEU A 424 34.24 16.62 -103.40
C LEU A 424 34.35 17.67 -102.28
N GLU A 425 34.82 18.88 -102.58
CA GLU A 425 34.88 20.00 -101.63
C GLU A 425 33.47 20.39 -101.16
N SER A 426 32.48 20.42 -102.06
CA SER A 426 31.07 20.66 -101.71
C SER A 426 30.51 19.57 -100.80
N GLU A 427 30.72 18.29 -101.13
CA GLU A 427 30.29 17.15 -100.31
C GLU A 427 30.94 17.16 -98.91
N ILE A 428 32.23 17.47 -98.83
CA ILE A 428 32.96 17.62 -97.56
C ILE A 428 32.37 18.76 -96.73
N ASN A 429 32.05 19.91 -97.34
CA ASN A 429 31.44 21.03 -96.62
C ASN A 429 30.06 20.69 -96.06
N VAL A 430 29.25 19.96 -96.83
CA VAL A 430 27.94 19.45 -96.37
C VAL A 430 28.11 18.48 -95.20
N LEU A 431 29.04 17.53 -95.29
CA LEU A 431 29.30 16.55 -94.23
C LEU A 431 29.88 17.22 -92.96
N ARG A 432 30.73 18.24 -93.09
CA ARG A 432 31.22 19.04 -91.96
C ARG A 432 30.09 19.81 -91.26
N ALA A 433 29.20 20.42 -92.03
CA ALA A 433 28.03 21.12 -91.48
C ALA A 433 27.07 20.14 -90.76
N GLU A 434 26.89 18.94 -91.32
CA GLU A 434 26.14 17.85 -90.68
C GLU A 434 26.78 17.41 -89.37
N LEU A 435 28.09 17.17 -89.38
CA LEU A 435 28.85 16.74 -88.21
C LEU A 435 28.75 17.76 -87.07
N GLU A 436 28.92 19.04 -87.37
CA GLU A 436 28.76 20.12 -86.40
C GLU A 436 27.33 20.20 -85.86
N ARG A 437 26.32 19.97 -86.71
CA ARG A 437 24.92 19.92 -86.27
C ARG A 437 24.69 18.78 -85.28
N GLN A 438 25.21 17.58 -85.55
CA GLN A 438 25.06 16.44 -84.65
C GLN A 438 25.90 16.60 -83.37
N LYS A 439 27.10 17.19 -83.44
CA LYS A 439 27.92 17.53 -82.26
C LYS A 439 27.24 18.56 -81.35
N ARG A 440 26.59 19.58 -81.93
CA ARG A 440 25.75 20.52 -81.17
C ARG A 440 24.54 19.81 -80.56
N ARG A 441 23.84 18.97 -81.31
CA ARG A 441 22.71 18.18 -80.79
C ARG A 441 23.13 17.26 -79.62
N LEU A 442 24.31 16.64 -79.69
CA LEU A 442 24.88 15.85 -78.60
C LEU A 442 25.22 16.72 -77.40
N THR A 443 25.79 17.90 -77.62
CA THR A 443 26.13 18.85 -76.56
C THR A 443 24.87 19.38 -75.88
N ASP A 444 23.83 19.73 -76.64
CA ASP A 444 22.54 20.20 -76.11
C ASP A 444 21.83 19.10 -75.30
N ALA A 445 21.87 17.86 -75.80
CA ALA A 445 21.38 16.69 -75.07
C ALA A 445 22.17 16.41 -73.78
N ALA A 446 23.46 16.77 -73.73
CA ALA A 446 24.35 16.53 -72.58
C ALA A 446 24.42 17.69 -71.56
N SER A 447 24.26 18.95 -71.99
CA SER A 447 24.65 20.17 -71.24
C SER A 447 23.53 21.16 -70.92
N GLY A 448 22.32 21.00 -71.47
CA GLY A 448 21.20 21.86 -71.08
C GLY A 448 20.87 21.70 -69.58
N GLU A 449 20.37 22.75 -68.92
CA GLU A 449 19.93 22.80 -67.50
C GLU A 449 18.91 21.69 -67.08
N ARG A 450 18.57 20.81 -68.02
CA ARG A 450 17.75 19.60 -67.91
C ARG A 450 18.59 18.33 -68.14
N SER A 451 19.86 18.33 -67.68
CA SER A 451 20.81 17.22 -67.87
C SER A 451 20.12 15.88 -67.62
N LEU A 452 20.20 14.98 -68.59
CA LEU A 452 19.57 13.66 -68.50
C LEU A 452 20.03 12.90 -67.25
N ALA A 453 21.28 13.11 -66.82
CA ALA A 453 21.81 12.57 -65.57
C ALA A 453 21.11 13.15 -64.32
N SER A 454 20.77 14.44 -64.29
CA SER A 454 20.05 15.03 -63.16
C SER A 454 18.58 14.59 -63.11
N LYS A 455 17.95 14.36 -64.27
CA LYS A 455 16.61 13.75 -64.35
C LYS A 455 16.61 12.31 -63.86
N THR A 456 17.58 11.50 -64.28
CA THR A 456 17.72 10.11 -63.81
C THR A 456 17.94 10.05 -62.30
N ALA A 457 18.80 10.91 -61.74
CA ALA A 457 19.01 11.00 -60.30
C ALA A 457 17.72 11.43 -59.56
N ALA A 458 16.97 12.40 -60.09
CA ALA A 458 15.69 12.83 -59.53
C ALA A 458 14.63 11.73 -59.56
N ILE A 459 14.56 10.95 -60.64
CA ILE A 459 13.66 9.79 -60.75
C ILE A 459 14.05 8.71 -59.75
N GLN A 460 15.34 8.38 -59.61
CA GLN A 460 15.82 7.41 -58.62
C GLN A 460 15.50 7.85 -57.19
N MET A 461 15.68 9.13 -56.87
CA MET A 461 15.28 9.69 -55.56
C MET A 461 13.76 9.57 -55.36
N ALA A 462 12.95 9.95 -56.36
CA ALA A 462 11.49 9.83 -56.25
C ALA A 462 11.00 8.37 -56.14
N GLN A 463 11.70 7.41 -56.77
CA GLN A 463 11.44 5.98 -56.59
C GLN A 463 11.77 5.51 -55.17
N ALA A 464 12.90 5.97 -54.60
CA ALA A 464 13.28 5.67 -53.22
C ALA A 464 12.30 6.30 -52.21
N ASP A 465 11.84 7.52 -52.48
CA ASP A 465 10.83 8.21 -51.67
C ASP A 465 9.49 7.45 -51.70
N LEU A 466 9.04 7.01 -52.88
CA LEU A 466 7.83 6.20 -53.02
C LEU A 466 7.95 4.87 -52.28
N ALA A 467 9.07 4.17 -52.41
CA ALA A 467 9.32 2.92 -51.70
C ALA A 467 9.31 3.12 -50.17
N THR A 468 9.87 4.24 -49.71
CA THR A 468 9.83 4.63 -48.29
C THR A 468 8.39 4.91 -47.85
N ALA A 469 7.62 5.65 -48.65
CA ALA A 469 6.22 5.95 -48.35
C ALA A 469 5.34 4.69 -48.32
N ASP A 470 5.59 3.71 -49.20
CA ASP A 470 4.91 2.42 -49.18
C ASP A 470 5.21 1.63 -47.88
N LEU A 471 6.47 1.64 -47.40
CA LEU A 471 6.84 1.03 -46.11
C LEU A 471 6.16 1.73 -44.93
N VAL A 472 6.11 3.06 -44.92
CA VAL A 472 5.42 3.84 -43.87
C VAL A 472 3.92 3.55 -43.90
N LEU A 473 3.30 3.49 -45.07
CA LEU A 473 1.89 3.13 -45.23
C LEU A 473 1.60 1.73 -44.69
N GLN A 474 2.46 0.75 -44.98
CA GLN A 474 2.32 -0.61 -44.45
C GLN A 474 2.39 -0.63 -42.91
N SER A 475 3.36 0.08 -42.33
CA SER A 475 3.51 0.21 -40.87
C SER A 475 2.31 0.91 -40.22
N ALA A 476 1.80 1.99 -40.82
CA ALA A 476 0.63 2.71 -40.33
C ALA A 476 -0.64 1.84 -40.39
N LEU A 477 -0.80 1.03 -41.45
CA LEU A 477 -1.92 0.10 -41.57
C LEU A 477 -1.86 -1.02 -40.51
N GLU A 478 -0.67 -1.56 -40.25
CA GLU A 478 -0.46 -2.55 -39.18
C GLU A 478 -0.77 -1.95 -37.81
N THR A 479 -0.28 -0.74 -37.55
CA THR A 479 -0.56 0.00 -36.31
C THR A 479 -2.06 0.23 -36.13
N MET A 480 -2.76 0.70 -37.17
CA MET A 480 -4.22 0.88 -37.13
C MET A 480 -4.95 -0.42 -36.79
N ARG A 481 -4.61 -1.53 -37.46
CA ARG A 481 -5.22 -2.84 -37.16
C ARG A 481 -4.93 -3.30 -35.74
N MET A 482 -3.71 -3.12 -35.26
CA MET A 482 -3.34 -3.46 -33.89
C MET A 482 -4.11 -2.59 -32.89
N SER A 483 -4.25 -1.29 -33.14
CA SER A 483 -5.06 -0.39 -32.32
C SER A 483 -6.54 -0.76 -32.33
N GLU A 484 -7.11 -1.14 -33.47
CA GLU A 484 -8.49 -1.63 -33.56
C GLU A 484 -8.68 -2.96 -32.80
N ILE A 485 -7.75 -3.90 -32.94
CA ILE A 485 -7.78 -5.17 -32.19
C ILE A 485 -7.70 -4.89 -30.69
N GLU A 486 -6.80 -4.02 -30.27
CA GLU A 486 -6.61 -3.68 -28.86
C GLU A 486 -7.80 -2.91 -28.28
N ALA A 487 -8.41 -2.00 -29.07
CA ALA A 487 -9.64 -1.32 -28.69
C ALA A 487 -10.83 -2.29 -28.52
N ASN A 488 -10.89 -3.33 -29.36
CA ASN A 488 -11.93 -4.36 -29.33
C ASN A 488 -11.66 -5.48 -28.30
N LYS A 489 -10.43 -5.64 -27.79
CA LYS A 489 -10.15 -6.58 -26.70
C LYS A 489 -10.88 -6.15 -25.42
N GLN A 490 -11.19 -7.14 -24.58
CA GLN A 490 -12.03 -6.94 -23.41
C GLN A 490 -11.44 -5.94 -22.42
N VAL A 491 -12.37 -5.19 -21.84
CA VAL A 491 -12.23 -3.98 -21.02
C VAL A 491 -11.46 -4.28 -19.73
N ARG A 492 -10.81 -3.27 -19.15
CA ARG A 492 -10.57 -3.30 -17.71
C ARG A 492 -11.94 -3.34 -17.05
N TYR A 493 -12.27 -4.39 -16.31
CA TYR A 493 -13.57 -4.48 -15.66
C TYR A 493 -13.41 -4.56 -14.15
N LEU A 494 -14.35 -3.95 -13.46
CA LEU A 494 -14.48 -4.07 -12.03
C LEU A 494 -15.22 -5.38 -11.72
N THR A 495 -14.59 -6.27 -10.95
CA THR A 495 -15.28 -7.43 -10.39
C THR A 495 -15.47 -7.24 -8.90
N VAL A 496 -16.70 -7.45 -8.42
CA VAL A 496 -17.03 -7.36 -7.01
C VAL A 496 -16.79 -8.72 -6.35
N SER A 497 -15.70 -8.84 -5.61
CA SER A 497 -15.36 -10.04 -4.84
C SER A 497 -16.26 -10.24 -3.63
N ALA A 498 -16.63 -9.15 -2.95
CA ALA A 498 -17.57 -9.18 -1.83
C ALA A 498 -18.58 -8.05 -2.01
N ARG A 499 -19.85 -8.44 -2.17
CA ARG A 499 -20.97 -7.49 -2.30
C ARG A 499 -21.34 -6.94 -0.92
N PRO A 500 -21.76 -5.66 -0.83
CA PRO A 500 -22.26 -5.11 0.42
C PRO A 500 -23.53 -5.82 0.87
N VAL A 501 -23.59 -6.14 2.16
CA VAL A 501 -24.73 -6.78 2.83
C VAL A 501 -25.15 -5.92 4.01
N ALA A 502 -26.46 -5.83 4.26
CA ALA A 502 -27.00 -5.04 5.35
C ALA A 502 -26.57 -5.65 6.70
N PRO A 503 -25.87 -4.89 7.57
CA PRO A 503 -25.47 -5.40 8.87
C PRO A 503 -26.67 -5.53 9.80
N GLN A 504 -26.67 -6.57 10.65
CA GLN A 504 -27.73 -6.81 11.64
C GLN A 504 -27.52 -6.02 12.94
N GLU A 505 -26.27 -5.67 13.24
CA GLU A 505 -25.88 -4.91 14.44
C GLU A 505 -25.26 -3.58 14.03
N ALA A 506 -25.44 -2.56 14.86
CA ALA A 506 -24.82 -1.26 14.66
C ALA A 506 -23.30 -1.37 14.89
N ALA A 507 -22.52 -0.89 13.93
CA ALA A 507 -21.06 -0.88 14.02
C ALA A 507 -20.56 0.22 14.97
N TYR A 508 -21.31 1.33 15.04
CA TYR A 508 -20.99 2.48 15.88
C TYR A 508 -22.24 3.03 16.59
N PRO A 509 -22.07 3.70 17.74
CA PRO A 509 -20.83 3.83 18.51
C PRO A 509 -20.50 2.55 19.27
N LYS A 510 -19.21 2.24 19.40
CA LYS A 510 -18.75 1.14 20.26
C LYS A 510 -18.87 1.52 21.72
N VAL A 511 -20.06 1.34 22.30
CA VAL A 511 -20.44 1.86 23.63
C VAL A 511 -19.42 1.51 24.71
N PHE A 512 -19.02 0.23 24.81
CA PHE A 512 -18.06 -0.22 25.82
C PHE A 512 -16.65 0.36 25.59
N GLU A 513 -16.12 0.25 24.36
CA GLU A 513 -14.78 0.76 24.02
C GLU A 513 -14.71 2.28 24.24
N ASN A 514 -15.71 3.03 23.78
CA ASN A 514 -15.77 4.49 23.91
C ASN A 514 -15.95 4.94 25.36
N THR A 515 -16.71 4.19 26.18
CA THR A 515 -16.88 4.51 27.62
C THR A 515 -15.59 4.27 28.40
N VAL A 516 -14.89 3.15 28.14
CA VAL A 516 -13.60 2.86 28.76
C VAL A 516 -12.56 3.89 28.31
N LEU A 517 -12.55 4.27 27.03
CA LEU A 517 -11.68 5.32 26.52
C LEU A 517 -11.95 6.66 27.22
N ALA A 518 -13.22 7.06 27.34
CA ALA A 518 -13.60 8.27 28.08
C ALA A 518 -13.11 8.23 29.54
N PHE A 519 -13.26 7.09 30.22
CA PHE A 519 -12.74 6.87 31.57
C PHE A 519 -11.23 7.10 31.65
N LEU A 520 -10.47 6.52 30.72
CA LEU A 520 -9.01 6.66 30.67
C LEU A 520 -8.59 8.11 30.40
N ILE A 521 -9.27 8.80 29.48
CA ILE A 521 -9.01 10.22 29.17
C ILE A 521 -9.27 11.08 30.40
N PHE A 522 -10.45 10.98 31.03
CA PHE A 522 -10.77 11.79 32.21
C PHE A 522 -9.85 11.46 33.40
N SER A 523 -9.52 10.17 33.59
CA SER A 523 -8.53 9.76 34.60
C SER A 523 -7.15 10.35 34.32
N GLY A 524 -6.69 10.33 33.07
CA GLY A 524 -5.41 10.90 32.65
C GLY A 524 -5.33 12.41 32.88
N ILE A 525 -6.38 13.14 32.46
CA ILE A 525 -6.50 14.59 32.70
C ILE A 525 -6.49 14.89 34.20
N TYR A 526 -7.26 14.14 34.99
CA TYR A 526 -7.29 14.31 36.43
C TYR A 526 -5.93 14.05 37.08
N LEU A 527 -5.21 13.00 36.66
CA LEU A 527 -3.87 12.70 37.16
C LEU A 527 -2.89 13.83 36.82
N MET A 528 -2.88 14.32 35.57
CA MET A 528 -2.05 15.46 35.15
C MET A 528 -2.30 16.70 36.01
N ILE A 529 -3.56 17.13 36.12
CA ILE A 529 -3.93 18.30 36.93
C ILE A 529 -3.54 18.09 38.40
N SER A 530 -3.76 16.88 38.94
CA SER A 530 -3.42 16.59 40.33
C SER A 530 -1.92 16.63 40.61
N LEU A 531 -1.10 16.17 39.66
CA LEU A 531 0.35 16.22 39.74
C LEU A 531 0.85 17.67 39.65
N THR A 532 0.36 18.44 38.68
CA THR A 532 0.70 19.86 38.53
C THR A 532 0.33 20.65 39.79
N ALA A 533 -0.86 20.42 40.35
CA ALA A 533 -1.29 21.04 41.60
C ALA A 533 -0.41 20.62 42.78
N SER A 534 0.07 19.37 42.82
CA SER A 534 1.01 18.91 43.85
C SER A 534 2.35 19.63 43.77
N ILE A 535 2.91 19.76 42.56
CA ILE A 535 4.18 20.45 42.32
C ILE A 535 4.04 21.94 42.67
N LEU A 536 2.99 22.61 42.22
CA LEU A 536 2.72 24.01 42.57
C LEU A 536 2.60 24.21 44.08
N ARG A 537 1.92 23.31 44.78
CA ARG A 537 1.78 23.38 46.23
C ARG A 537 3.12 23.20 46.94
N GLU A 538 3.98 22.32 46.45
CA GLU A 538 5.32 22.11 46.99
C GLU A 538 6.19 23.37 46.82
N GLN A 539 6.13 24.01 45.65
CA GLN A 539 6.87 25.24 45.34
C GLN A 539 6.38 26.47 46.11
N VAL A 540 5.09 26.54 46.47
CA VAL A 540 4.50 27.66 47.23
C VAL A 540 4.60 27.44 48.75
N SER A 541 4.76 26.18 49.19
CA SER A 541 4.89 25.83 50.61
C SER A 541 6.34 25.74 51.09
N SER A 542 7.31 25.88 50.18
CA SER A 542 8.74 26.02 50.47
C SER A 542 9.15 27.48 50.40
#